data_AF-A0A1H4EJN8-F1
#
_entry.id   AF-A0A1H4EJN8-F1
#
_cell.length_a   1.000
_cell.length_b   1.000
_cell.length_c   1.000
_cell.angle_alpha   90.00
_cell.angle_beta   90.00
_cell.angle_gamma   90.00
#
_symmetry.space_group_name_H-M   'P 1'
#
loop_
_entity.id
_entity.type
_entity.pdbx_description
1 polymer ?
#
loop_
_entity_poly.entity_id
_entity_poly.type
_entity_poly.pdbx_seq_one_letter_code
_entity_poly.pdbx_strand_id
1 'polypeptide(L)' 'MHAITTHTCRQSFGTKEFLAGAPVELIMKISGHKSLRDFYKYIRIIPEEAGLKLFLIFASSKFLSLWNQSKNQSLKKR' A
#
# COMPACT_ATOMS: atom_id res chain seq x y z
N MET A 1 -25.95 2.42 6.06
CA MET A 1 -25.12 1.65 7.02
C MET A 1 -24.73 0.33 6.36
N HIS A 2 -23.46 0.09 6.06
CA HIS A 2 -23.02 -1.24 5.64
C HIS A 2 -23.09 -2.18 6.85
N ALA A 3 -23.77 -3.31 6.72
CA ALA A 3 -23.83 -4.31 7.79
C ALA A 3 -22.42 -4.83 8.08
N ILE A 4 -22.05 -4.86 9.37
CA ILE A 4 -20.82 -5.51 9.83
C ILE A 4 -21.09 -7.01 9.77
N THR A 5 -20.60 -7.65 8.73
CA THR A 5 -20.69 -9.10 8.51
C THR A 5 -19.29 -9.70 8.45
N THR A 6 -19.20 -11.02 8.58
CA THR A 6 -17.93 -11.75 8.41
C THR A 6 -17.26 -11.42 7.08
N HIS A 7 -18.04 -11.26 6.00
CA HIS A 7 -17.52 -10.86 4.70
C HIS A 7 -16.89 -9.46 4.76
N THR A 8 -17.58 -8.48 5.34
CA THR A 8 -17.06 -7.12 5.52
C THR A 8 -15.79 -7.11 6.36
N CYS A 9 -15.76 -7.86 7.48
CA CYS A 9 -14.60 -7.96 8.36
C CYS A 9 -13.37 -8.54 7.65
N ARG A 10 -13.55 -9.68 6.95
CA ARG A 10 -12.48 -10.31 6.16
C ARG A 10 -11.99 -9.37 5.05
N GLN A 11 -12.85 -8.50 4.51
CA GLN A 11 -12.50 -7.58 3.41
C GLN A 11 -11.69 -6.40 3.93
N SER A 12 -12.08 -5.87 5.09
CA SER A 12 -11.31 -4.87 5.81
C SER A 12 -9.93 -5.42 6.20
N PHE A 13 -9.84 -6.66 6.68
CA PHE A 13 -8.58 -7.32 6.99
C PHE A 13 -7.66 -7.38 5.75
N GLY A 14 -8.13 -7.96 4.64
CA GLY A 14 -7.29 -8.11 3.45
C GLY A 14 -6.80 -6.78 2.87
N THR A 15 -7.62 -5.73 2.97
CA THR A 15 -7.25 -4.38 2.52
C THR A 15 -6.19 -3.75 3.43
N LYS A 16 -6.36 -3.84 4.76
CA LYS A 16 -5.41 -3.28 5.73
C LYS A 16 -4.03 -3.95 5.63
N GLU A 17 -3.98 -5.27 5.58
CA GLU A 17 -2.72 -6.01 5.44
C GLU A 17 -2.02 -5.69 4.11
N PHE A 18 -2.80 -5.53 3.04
CA PHE A 18 -2.24 -5.10 1.76
C PHE A 18 -1.60 -3.71 1.90
N LEU A 19 -2.27 -2.75 2.54
CA LEU A 19 -1.74 -1.39 2.75
C LEU A 19 -0.50 -1.38 3.64
N ALA A 20 -0.46 -2.22 4.67
CA ALA A 20 0.70 -2.41 5.56
C ALA A 20 1.92 -3.01 4.85
N GLY A 21 1.75 -3.52 3.61
CA GLY A 21 2.83 -4.07 2.81
C GLY A 21 3.09 -5.55 3.06
N ALA A 22 2.16 -6.27 3.68
CA ALA A 22 2.28 -7.71 3.86
C ALA A 22 2.31 -8.43 2.50
N PRO A 23 3.05 -9.56 2.37
CA PRO A 23 3.12 -10.31 1.12
C PRO A 23 1.72 -10.76 0.66
N VAL A 24 1.36 -10.39 -0.57
CA VAL A 24 0.03 -10.67 -1.15
C VAL A 24 -0.30 -12.17 -1.11
N GLU A 25 0.69 -13.03 -1.33
CA GLU A 25 0.51 -14.49 -1.28
C GLU A 25 0.03 -14.98 0.10
N LEU A 26 0.55 -14.40 1.19
CA LEU A 26 0.14 -14.77 2.55
C LEU A 26 -1.28 -14.29 2.84
N ILE A 27 -1.61 -13.05 2.45
CA ILE A 27 -2.96 -12.51 2.58
C ILE A 27 -3.95 -13.37 1.78
N MET A 28 -3.57 -13.80 0.57
CA MET A 28 -4.37 -14.68 -0.27
C MET A 28 -4.55 -16.08 0.33
N LYS A 29 -3.52 -16.67 0.95
CA LYS A 29 -3.62 -17.95 1.66
C LYS A 29 -4.59 -17.87 2.85
N ILE A 30 -4.51 -16.81 3.65
CA ILE A 30 -5.38 -16.61 4.82
C ILE A 30 -6.81 -16.31 4.39
N SER A 31 -6.97 -15.43 3.40
CA SER A 31 -8.30 -15.08 2.92
C SER A 31 -8.92 -16.27 2.16
N GLY A 32 -8.15 -17.02 1.37
CA GLY A 32 -8.64 -18.12 0.54
C GLY A 32 -8.95 -17.71 -0.90
N HIS A 33 -8.24 -16.70 -1.43
CA HIS A 33 -8.34 -16.34 -2.85
C HIS A 33 -7.35 -17.16 -3.67
N LYS A 34 -7.82 -17.76 -4.76
CA LYS A 34 -7.00 -18.63 -5.64
C LYS A 34 -6.28 -17.84 -6.73
N SER A 35 -6.82 -16.69 -7.15
CA SER A 35 -6.26 -15.88 -8.22
C SER A 35 -5.96 -14.46 -7.72
N LEU A 36 -4.88 -13.87 -8.26
CA LEU A 36 -4.54 -12.47 -7.99
C LEU A 36 -5.64 -11.52 -8.48
N ARG A 37 -6.25 -11.83 -9.64
CA ARG A 37 -7.34 -11.03 -10.22
C ARG A 37 -8.52 -10.91 -9.24
N ASP A 38 -8.93 -12.01 -8.63
CA ASP A 38 -10.06 -12.01 -7.69
C ASP A 38 -9.70 -11.30 -6.39
N PHE A 39 -8.46 -11.48 -5.93
CA PHE A 39 -7.96 -10.76 -4.76
C PHE A 39 -7.96 -9.23 -4.97
N TYR A 40 -7.48 -8.73 -6.12
CA TYR A 40 -7.47 -7.30 -6.40
C TYR A 40 -8.87 -6.70 -6.58
N LYS A 41 -9.84 -7.48 -7.06
CA LYS A 41 -11.26 -7.06 -7.06
C LYS A 41 -11.86 -7.05 -5.64
N TYR A 42 -11.36 -7.93 -4.78
CA TYR A 42 -11.85 -8.10 -3.42
C TYR A 42 -11.39 -6.97 -2.48
N ILE A 43 -10.13 -6.55 -2.54
CA ILE A 43 -9.64 -5.44 -1.71
C ILE A 43 -10.27 -4.11 -2.12
N ARG A 44 -10.48 -3.20 -1.16
CA ARG A 44 -11.14 -1.90 -1.38
C ARG A 44 -10.24 -0.76 -0.94
N ILE A 45 -9.38 -0.31 -1.85
CA ILE A 45 -8.46 0.80 -1.61
C ILE A 45 -9.11 2.08 -2.13
N ILE A 46 -9.14 3.13 -1.31
CA ILE A 46 -9.59 4.46 -1.76
C ILE A 46 -8.43 5.24 -2.39
N PRO A 47 -8.70 6.22 -3.28
CA PRO A 47 -7.66 6.99 -3.96
C PRO A 47 -6.62 7.62 -3.02
N GLU A 48 -7.07 8.10 -1.86
CA GLU A 48 -6.24 8.72 -0.82
C GLU A 48 -5.22 7.72 -0.23
N GLU A 49 -5.67 6.50 0.09
CA GLU A 49 -4.81 5.43 0.60
C GLU A 49 -3.78 4.98 -0.44
N ALA A 50 -4.19 4.90 -1.71
CA ALA A 50 -3.28 4.59 -2.82
C ALA A 50 -2.20 5.67 -2.97
N GLY A 51 -2.58 6.95 -2.91
CA GLY A 51 -1.66 8.08 -2.96
C GLY A 51 -0.67 8.09 -1.80
N LEU A 52 -1.15 7.86 -0.57
CA LEU A 52 -0.30 7.78 0.62
C LEU A 52 0.70 6.62 0.53
N LYS A 53 0.26 5.44 0.10
CA LYS A 53 1.14 4.29 -0.07
C LYS A 53 2.22 4.56 -1.13
N LEU A 54 1.84 5.18 -2.25
CA LEU A 54 2.78 5.56 -3.29
C LEU A 54 3.80 6.58 -2.77
N PHE A 55 3.34 7.60 -2.04
CA PHE A 55 4.22 8.58 -1.38
C PHE A 55 5.22 7.92 -0.42
N LEU A 56 4.78 6.97 0.41
CA LEU A 56 5.64 6.22 1.33
C LEU A 56 6.69 5.37 0.58
N ILE A 57 6.31 4.75 -0.53
CA ILE A 57 7.25 4.01 -1.39
C ILE A 57 8.31 4.97 -1.96
N PHE A 58 7.90 6.15 -2.43
CA PHE A 58 8.84 7.15 -2.90
C PHE A 58 9.73 7.69 -1.77
N ALA A 59 9.19 7.92 -0.58
CA ALA A 59 9.94 8.42 0.57
C ALA A 59 10.97 7.42 1.10
N SER A 60 10.63 6.13 1.11
CA SER A 60 11.54 5.05 1.51
C SER A 60 12.57 4.73 0.43
N SER A 61 12.34 5.15 -0.81
CA SER A 61 13.29 4.91 -1.89
C SER A 61 14.57 5.74 -1.70
N LYS A 62 15.74 5.08 -1.86
CA LYS A 62 17.08 5.70 -1.91
C LYS A 62 17.16 6.88 -2.89
N PHE A 63 16.25 6.92 -3.87
CA PHE A 63 16.09 8.01 -4.81
C PHE A 63 15.79 9.35 -4.12
N LEU A 64 14.88 9.39 -3.13
CA LEU A 64 14.54 10.64 -2.46
C LEU A 64 15.70 11.16 -1.59
N SER A 65 16.45 10.26 -0.93
CA SER A 65 17.67 10.65 -0.22
C SER A 65 18.73 11.22 -1.16
N LEU A 66 18.89 10.65 -2.36
CA LEU A 66 19.83 11.15 -3.38
C LEU A 66 19.39 12.49 -3.98
N TRP A 67 18.09 12.66 -4.24
CA TRP A 67 17.53 13.92 -4.74
C TRP A 67 17.70 15.06 -3.72
N ASN A 68 17.43 14.78 -2.44
CA ASN A 68 17.65 15.73 -1.34
C ASN A 68 19.15 16.06 -1.16
N GLN A 69 20.04 15.08 -1.30
CA GLN A 69 21.49 15.29 -1.25
C GLN A 69 21.98 16.18 -2.41
N SER A 70 21.47 15.97 -3.63
CA SER A 70 21.76 16.79 -4.80
C SER A 70 21.30 18.23 -4.64
N LYS A 71 20.12 18.46 -4.07
CA LYS A 71 19.58 19.82 -3.81
C LYS A 71 20.43 20.59 -2.80
N ASN A 72 20.90 19.92 -1.74
CA ASN A 72 21.76 20.53 -0.73
C ASN A 72 23.17 20.88 -1.24
N GLN A 73 23.72 20.15 -2.22
CA GLN A 73 24.97 20.54 -2.88
C GLN A 73 24.83 21.80 -3.75
N SER A 74 23.65 22.03 -4.34
CA SER A 74 23.38 23.25 -5.12
C SER A 74 23.28 24.51 -4.27
N LEU A 75 22.84 24.39 -3.01
CA LEU A 75 22.68 25.53 -2.10
C LEU A 75 24.00 25.95 -1.43
N LYS A 76 24.97 25.03 -1.28
CA LYS A 76 26.31 25.33 -0.75
C LYS A 76 27.26 26.00 -1.76
N LYS A 77 26.85 26.11 -3.04
CA LYS A 77 27.63 26.75 -4.12
C LYS A 77 27.21 28.21 -4.39
N ARG A 78 26.38 28.80 -3.52
CA ARG A 78 26.02 30.22 -3.53
C ARG A 78 26.58 30.91 -2.29
#